data_AF-A0A2X4TY23-F1
#
_entry.id   AF-A0A2X4TY23-F1
#
_cell.length_a   1.000
_cell.length_b   1.000
_cell.length_c   1.000
_cell.angle_alpha   90.00
_cell.angle_beta   90.00
_cell.angle_gamma   90.00
#
_symmetry.space_group_name_H-M   'P 1'
#
loop_
_entity.id
_entity.type
_entity.pdbx_description
1 polymer ?
#
loop_
_entity_poly.entity_id
_entity_poly.type
_entity_poly.pdbx_seq_one_letter_code
_entity_poly.pdbx_strand_id
1 'polypeptide(L)'
;MYNMNTLLRHGSDKQKQFWLPRIASGEWRLQSMGVTEPTTGTDTTRIKTTAVKKGDRYVINGQKVWISRVQHSDWMILLVRTTPLGDVKRKSEGMSIFMVDIKEAMKNGMTVQPIPNMVNHETNELFFDNLEIPEENLIGEEGMGFHYILDGLNAERTLIAAECIGDGYWFIDRVTRYTCEREVFGRPIGQNQGVQFPIAEAFIGVEAANLMRFKACELFDQKLSCGAQANMAKYLAAKASWEAANACLQFHGGYGFACEYDIERKFRETRLYQVAPISTNLILSYIAEHVLEMPRSF
;
A
#
# COMPACT_ATOMS: atom_id res chain seq x y z
N MET A 1 3.17 8.93 3.05
CA MET A 1 4.33 8.96 3.97
C MET A 1 5.47 8.09 3.45
N TYR A 2 5.22 6.86 2.98
CA TYR A 2 6.27 6.01 2.40
C TYR A 2 6.77 6.48 1.02
N ASN A 3 5.92 7.03 0.15
CA ASN A 3 6.35 7.63 -1.13
C ASN A 3 7.45 8.70 -0.93
N MET A 4 7.30 9.55 0.10
CA MET A 4 8.29 10.58 0.41
C MET A 4 9.66 10.01 0.81
N ASN A 5 9.72 8.77 1.30
CA ASN A 5 10.96 8.15 1.77
C ASN A 5 11.98 7.99 0.62
N THR A 6 11.52 7.64 -0.59
CA THR A 6 12.36 7.55 -1.78
C THR A 6 13.07 8.89 -2.05
N LEU A 7 12.33 9.99 -2.07
CA LEU A 7 12.88 11.33 -2.26
C LEU A 7 13.78 11.74 -1.08
N LEU A 8 13.34 11.48 0.15
CA LEU A 8 14.06 11.83 1.38
C LEU A 8 15.42 11.14 1.49
N ARG A 9 15.52 9.89 1.04
CA ARG A 9 16.77 9.13 1.09
C ARG A 9 17.63 9.41 -0.14
N HIS A 10 17.05 9.29 -1.33
CA HIS A 10 17.82 9.18 -2.57
C HIS A 10 17.79 10.43 -3.44
N GLY A 11 16.94 11.42 -3.14
CA GLY A 11 16.95 12.68 -3.85
C GLY A 11 18.25 13.46 -3.67
N SER A 12 18.64 14.25 -4.66
CA SER A 12 19.77 15.19 -4.51
C SER A 12 19.41 16.32 -3.55
N ASP A 13 20.41 17.04 -3.04
CA ASP A 13 20.18 18.16 -2.12
C ASP A 13 19.28 19.24 -2.72
N LYS A 14 19.42 19.52 -4.03
CA LYS A 14 18.54 20.44 -4.76
C LYS A 14 17.10 19.94 -4.77
N GLN A 15 16.89 18.65 -5.07
CA GLN A 15 15.56 18.04 -5.06
C GLN A 15 14.94 18.09 -3.66
N LYS A 16 15.71 17.75 -2.63
CA LYS A 16 15.27 17.76 -1.23
C LYS A 16 14.87 19.15 -0.77
N GLN A 17 15.70 20.17 -1.03
CA GLN A 17 15.42 21.56 -0.68
C GLN A 17 14.18 22.11 -1.42
N PHE A 18 13.92 21.63 -2.64
CA PHE A 18 12.77 22.07 -3.42
C PHE A 18 11.48 21.37 -3.00
N TRP A 19 11.39 20.04 -3.05
CA TRP A 19 10.12 19.34 -2.84
C TRP A 19 9.76 19.13 -1.36
N LEU A 20 10.72 18.76 -0.49
CA LEU A 20 10.38 18.28 0.86
C LEU A 20 9.68 19.33 1.75
N PRO A 21 10.10 20.61 1.80
CA PRO A 21 9.42 21.61 2.63
C PRO A 21 7.96 21.86 2.20
N ARG A 22 7.70 21.85 0.89
CA ARG A 22 6.36 22.05 0.31
C ARG A 22 5.45 20.85 0.56
N ILE A 23 6.03 19.65 0.53
CA ILE A 23 5.31 18.41 0.90
C ILE A 23 5.02 18.39 2.42
N ALA A 24 6.00 18.75 3.24
CA ALA A 24 5.87 18.71 4.70
C ALA A 24 4.85 19.74 5.24
N SER A 25 4.77 20.92 4.62
CA SER A 25 3.77 21.94 4.95
C SER A 25 2.36 21.61 4.42
N GLY A 26 2.24 20.64 3.51
CA GLY A 26 0.98 20.28 2.85
C GLY A 26 0.60 21.20 1.68
N GLU A 27 1.46 22.14 1.28
CA GLU A 27 1.31 22.92 0.05
C GLU A 27 1.20 22.00 -1.16
N TRP A 28 2.06 20.97 -1.22
CA TRP A 28 2.06 19.97 -2.28
C TRP A 28 1.73 18.58 -1.75
N ARG A 29 0.90 17.86 -2.49
CA ARG A 29 0.52 16.47 -2.15
C ARG A 29 1.31 15.47 -2.99
N LEU A 30 2.11 14.65 -2.32
CA LEU A 30 2.79 13.48 -2.89
C LEU A 30 2.20 12.19 -2.28
N GLN A 31 1.03 11.79 -2.77
CA GLN A 31 0.30 10.61 -2.24
C GLN A 31 0.20 9.47 -3.26
N SER A 32 0.59 9.71 -4.51
CA SER A 32 0.48 8.76 -5.61
C SER A 32 1.84 8.16 -6.00
N MET A 33 1.83 6.88 -6.37
CA MET A 33 2.99 6.13 -6.84
C MET A 33 2.60 5.22 -8.01
N GLY A 34 3.21 5.44 -9.17
CA GLY A 34 3.03 4.66 -10.40
C GLY A 34 4.01 3.50 -10.50
N VAL A 35 3.66 2.33 -9.99
CA VAL A 35 4.51 1.11 -10.06
C VAL A 35 3.83 0.02 -10.88
N THR A 36 2.64 -0.41 -10.46
CA THR A 36 1.91 -1.55 -11.01
C THR A 36 1.45 -1.32 -12.46
N GLU A 37 1.52 -2.38 -13.26
CA GLU A 37 1.09 -2.42 -14.66
C GLU A 37 0.05 -3.53 -14.88
N PRO A 38 -0.78 -3.46 -15.94
CA PRO A 38 -1.83 -4.46 -16.19
C PRO A 38 -1.31 -5.90 -16.23
N THR A 39 -0.08 -6.09 -16.72
CA THR A 39 0.56 -7.40 -16.83
C THR A 39 1.61 -7.66 -15.74
N THR A 40 1.79 -6.75 -14.78
CA THR A 40 2.89 -6.81 -13.80
C THR A 40 2.54 -6.10 -12.49
N GLY A 41 2.25 -6.90 -11.45
CA GLY A 41 2.11 -6.44 -10.06
C GLY A 41 3.20 -7.03 -9.18
N THR A 42 2.99 -8.26 -8.74
CA THR A 42 3.92 -9.03 -7.89
C THR A 42 5.35 -9.10 -8.46
N ASP A 43 5.52 -9.44 -9.74
CA ASP A 43 6.84 -9.49 -10.39
C ASP A 43 7.24 -8.11 -10.93
N THR A 44 7.31 -7.11 -10.05
CA THR A 44 7.61 -5.71 -10.41
C THR A 44 8.88 -5.56 -11.26
N THR A 45 9.81 -6.52 -11.20
CA THR A 45 11.03 -6.49 -12.01
C THR A 45 10.77 -6.53 -13.52
N ARG A 46 9.58 -6.96 -13.95
CA ARG A 46 9.18 -7.09 -15.36
C ARG A 46 8.35 -5.93 -15.91
N ILE A 47 8.27 -4.80 -15.23
CA ILE A 47 7.55 -3.63 -15.77
C ILE A 47 8.07 -3.27 -17.17
N LYS A 48 7.14 -2.79 -18.00
CA LYS A 48 7.31 -2.51 -19.43
C LYS A 48 7.22 -1.02 -19.76
N THR A 49 6.66 -0.19 -18.88
CA THR A 49 6.68 1.27 -19.08
C THR A 49 8.12 1.73 -19.18
N THR A 50 8.48 2.37 -20.29
CA THR A 50 9.86 2.77 -20.58
C THR A 50 10.07 4.26 -20.40
N ALA A 51 11.32 4.66 -20.20
CA ALA A 51 11.77 6.04 -20.32
C ALA A 51 13.06 6.07 -21.13
N VAL A 52 13.07 6.81 -22.24
CA VAL A 52 14.23 6.96 -23.12
C VAL A 52 14.75 8.38 -23.04
N LYS A 53 16.03 8.54 -22.69
CA LYS A 53 16.67 9.85 -22.64
C LYS A 53 16.81 10.46 -24.04
N LYS A 54 16.37 11.70 -24.21
CA LYS A 54 16.53 12.53 -25.42
C LYS A 54 16.98 13.93 -25.01
N GLY A 55 18.28 14.21 -25.15
CA GLY A 55 18.86 15.47 -24.68
C GLY A 55 18.79 15.58 -23.15
N ASP A 56 18.15 16.63 -22.67
CA ASP A 56 17.92 16.97 -21.25
C ASP A 56 16.57 16.46 -20.70
N ARG A 57 15.85 15.63 -21.47
CA ARG A 57 14.56 15.05 -21.06
C ARG A 57 14.52 13.54 -21.24
N TYR A 58 13.58 12.90 -20.55
CA TYR A 58 13.18 11.51 -20.76
C TYR A 58 11.80 11.48 -21.41
N VAL A 59 11.63 10.60 -22.41
CA VAL A 59 10.35 10.34 -23.06
C VAL A 59 9.78 9.03 -22.53
N ILE A 60 8.62 9.10 -21.88
CA ILE A 60 7.97 7.98 -21.20
C ILE A 60 6.81 7.45 -22.05
N ASN A 61 6.75 6.12 -22.19
CA ASN A 61 5.66 5.43 -22.87
C ASN A 61 5.26 4.16 -22.09
N GLY A 62 3.96 3.91 -21.98
CA GLY A 62 3.44 2.71 -21.34
C GLY A 62 2.15 2.94 -20.57
N GLN A 63 1.90 2.08 -19.59
CA GLN A 63 0.66 2.10 -18.82
C GLN A 63 0.91 1.67 -17.37
N LYS A 64 0.29 2.40 -16.44
CA LYS A 64 0.18 2.02 -15.03
C LYS A 64 -1.29 1.78 -14.68
N VAL A 65 -1.54 0.97 -13.67
CA VAL A 65 -2.89 0.61 -13.19
C VAL A 65 -2.91 0.50 -11.68
N TRP A 66 -4.09 0.69 -11.08
CA TRP A 66 -4.30 0.71 -9.63
C TRP A 66 -3.62 1.90 -8.92
N ILE A 67 -3.46 3.01 -9.64
CA ILE A 67 -2.75 4.17 -9.09
C ILE A 67 -3.70 4.98 -8.23
N SER A 68 -3.47 4.89 -6.93
CA SER A 68 -4.33 5.49 -5.91
C SER A 68 -4.11 7.00 -5.79
N ARG A 69 -5.21 7.75 -5.64
CA ARG A 69 -5.21 9.19 -5.31
C ARG A 69 -4.43 10.09 -6.26
N VAL A 70 -4.24 9.70 -7.54
CA VAL A 70 -3.52 10.54 -8.51
C VAL A 70 -4.27 11.86 -8.75
N GLN A 71 -5.60 11.83 -8.77
CA GLN A 71 -6.44 13.01 -8.98
C GLN A 71 -6.45 13.96 -7.78
N HIS A 72 -5.92 13.50 -6.64
CA HIS A 72 -5.83 14.28 -5.39
C HIS A 72 -4.38 14.65 -5.03
N SER A 73 -3.42 14.35 -5.91
CA SER A 73 -2.00 14.62 -5.73
C SER A 73 -1.54 15.71 -6.69
N ASP A 74 -0.54 16.51 -6.28
CA ASP A 74 0.15 17.43 -7.19
C ASP A 74 1.32 16.71 -7.87
N TRP A 75 1.96 15.80 -7.13
CA TRP A 75 3.11 15.03 -7.60
C TRP A 75 2.87 13.53 -7.44
N MET A 76 3.45 12.74 -8.34
CA MET A 76 3.61 11.30 -8.16
C MET A 76 5.06 10.89 -8.31
N ILE A 77 5.39 9.77 -7.71
CA ILE A 77 6.60 9.03 -8.03
C ILE A 77 6.26 7.97 -9.09
N LEU A 78 7.02 7.91 -10.18
CA LEU A 78 6.78 6.98 -11.29
C LEU A 78 7.99 6.07 -11.50
N LEU A 79 7.79 4.75 -11.37
CA LEU A 79 8.81 3.74 -11.66
C LEU A 79 8.67 3.26 -13.11
N VAL A 80 9.77 3.38 -13.86
CA VAL A 80 9.85 3.03 -15.28
C VAL A 80 11.14 2.28 -15.57
N ARG A 81 11.22 1.64 -16.73
CA ARG A 81 12.41 0.96 -17.21
C ARG A 81 13.21 1.88 -18.13
N THR A 82 14.43 2.22 -17.73
CA THR A 82 15.37 3.01 -18.56
C THR A 82 16.38 2.12 -19.29
N THR A 83 16.66 0.94 -18.76
CA THR A 83 17.48 -0.08 -19.43
C THR A 83 16.62 -1.30 -19.76
N PRO A 84 16.56 -1.75 -21.04
CA PRO A 84 15.79 -2.91 -21.43
C PRO A 84 16.12 -4.15 -20.59
N LEU A 85 15.10 -4.98 -20.30
CA LEU A 85 15.26 -6.14 -19.43
C LEU A 85 16.28 -7.16 -19.96
N GLY A 86 16.45 -7.24 -21.29
CA GLY A 86 17.44 -8.11 -21.93
C GLY A 86 18.89 -7.63 -21.73
N ASP A 87 19.09 -6.37 -21.36
CA ASP A 87 20.40 -5.73 -21.32
C ASP A 87 20.94 -5.58 -19.88
N VAL A 88 20.18 -6.04 -18.88
CA VAL A 88 20.57 -5.99 -17.47
C VAL A 88 21.07 -7.34 -16.96
N LYS A 89 21.99 -7.33 -15.99
CA LYS A 89 22.52 -8.57 -15.39
C LYS A 89 21.55 -9.19 -14.41
N ARG A 90 20.86 -8.34 -13.63
CA ARG A 90 19.82 -8.76 -12.69
C ARG A 90 18.51 -8.09 -13.06
N LYS A 91 17.40 -8.83 -13.00
CA LYS A 91 16.05 -8.31 -13.34
C LYS A 91 15.65 -7.07 -12.52
N SER A 92 16.18 -6.96 -11.29
CA SER A 92 16.01 -5.83 -10.38
C SER A 92 16.72 -4.54 -10.81
N GLU A 93 17.57 -4.58 -11.85
CA GLU A 93 18.30 -3.42 -12.38
C GLU A 93 17.55 -2.80 -13.58
N GLY A 94 18.01 -1.61 -14.00
CA GLY A 94 17.53 -0.94 -15.22
C GLY A 94 16.19 -0.24 -15.07
N MET A 95 15.70 -0.08 -13.85
CA MET A 95 14.51 0.70 -13.53
C MET A 95 14.90 1.99 -12.86
N SER A 96 14.26 3.09 -13.23
CA SER A 96 14.49 4.43 -12.72
C SER A 96 13.20 5.00 -12.15
N ILE A 97 13.35 5.99 -11.28
CA ILE A 97 12.23 6.56 -10.56
C ILE A 97 12.22 8.07 -10.72
N PHE A 98 11.08 8.59 -11.18
CA PHE A 98 10.93 10.00 -11.54
C PHE A 98 9.91 10.68 -10.64
N MET A 99 10.17 11.94 -10.30
CA MET A 99 9.15 12.84 -9.80
C MET A 99 8.34 13.39 -10.99
N VAL A 100 7.01 13.28 -10.94
CA VAL A 100 6.14 13.71 -12.05
C VAL A 100 5.14 14.73 -11.54
N ASP A 101 5.12 15.92 -12.14
CA ASP A 101 4.05 16.90 -11.95
C ASP A 101 2.81 16.37 -12.67
N ILE A 102 1.78 16.04 -11.90
CA ILE A 102 0.59 15.38 -12.42
C ILE A 102 -0.20 16.33 -13.34
N LYS A 103 -0.31 17.60 -12.95
CA LYS A 103 -1.10 18.59 -13.72
C LYS A 103 -0.42 18.87 -15.05
N GLU A 104 0.91 18.97 -15.06
CA GLU A 104 1.65 19.19 -16.30
C GLU A 104 1.65 17.94 -17.19
N ALA A 105 1.86 16.76 -16.61
CA ALA A 105 1.80 15.50 -17.36
C ALA A 105 0.42 15.28 -18.01
N MET A 106 -0.68 15.65 -17.33
CA MET A 106 -2.04 15.53 -17.89
C MET A 106 -2.30 16.46 -19.07
N LYS A 107 -1.59 17.59 -19.18
CA LYS A 107 -1.71 18.47 -20.34
C LYS A 107 -0.99 17.90 -21.56
N ASN A 108 0.10 17.16 -21.34
CA ASN A 108 0.95 16.66 -22.40
C ASN A 108 1.53 15.27 -22.08
N GLY A 109 0.94 14.24 -22.66
CA GLY A 109 1.49 12.89 -22.69
C GLY A 109 1.04 11.94 -21.57
N MET A 110 0.16 12.35 -20.65
CA MET A 110 -0.48 11.45 -19.68
C MET A 110 -2.01 11.56 -19.73
N THR A 111 -2.69 10.41 -19.85
CA THR A 111 -4.15 10.31 -19.67
C THR A 111 -4.48 9.55 -18.40
N VAL A 112 -5.43 10.05 -17.62
CA VAL A 112 -5.92 9.43 -16.38
C VAL A 112 -7.32 8.88 -16.62
N GLN A 113 -7.53 7.60 -16.32
CA GLN A 113 -8.84 6.95 -16.40
C GLN A 113 -9.23 6.36 -15.03
N PRO A 114 -10.27 6.87 -14.36
CA PRO A 114 -10.72 6.35 -13.07
C PRO A 114 -11.26 4.92 -13.19
N ILE A 115 -10.95 4.09 -12.20
CA ILE A 115 -11.47 2.73 -12.06
C ILE A 115 -12.50 2.72 -10.93
N PRO A 116 -13.79 2.46 -11.22
CA PRO A 116 -14.76 2.15 -10.18
C PRO A 116 -14.31 0.88 -9.44
N ASN A 117 -14.11 0.98 -8.14
CA ASN A 117 -13.62 -0.13 -7.33
C ASN A 117 -14.48 -0.31 -6.07
N MET A 118 -14.26 -1.42 -5.37
CA MET A 118 -15.03 -1.78 -4.17
C MET A 118 -14.72 -0.92 -2.95
N VAL A 119 -13.52 -0.32 -2.90
CA VAL A 119 -13.03 0.43 -1.73
C VAL A 119 -13.37 1.92 -1.86
N ASN A 120 -13.51 2.62 -0.74
CA ASN A 120 -13.94 4.01 -0.77
C ASN A 120 -12.82 5.01 -1.17
N HIS A 121 -11.80 4.56 -1.90
CA HIS A 121 -10.73 5.41 -2.41
C HIS A 121 -10.50 5.21 -3.90
N GLU A 122 -10.31 6.36 -4.54
CA GLU A 122 -10.13 6.56 -5.97
C GLU A 122 -8.83 5.89 -6.48
N THR A 123 -8.93 5.09 -7.55
CA THR A 123 -7.80 4.43 -8.23
C THR A 123 -7.92 4.59 -9.73
N ASN A 124 -6.78 4.67 -10.45
CA ASN A 124 -6.78 4.98 -11.89
C ASN A 124 -5.88 4.04 -12.69
N GLU A 125 -6.20 3.96 -13.99
CA GLU A 125 -5.23 3.69 -15.04
C GLU A 125 -4.56 4.99 -15.49
N LEU A 126 -3.26 4.92 -15.72
CA LEU A 126 -2.47 6.01 -16.30
C LEU A 126 -1.89 5.51 -17.62
N PHE A 127 -2.12 6.25 -18.69
CA PHE A 127 -1.56 5.97 -20.01
C PHE A 127 -0.54 7.05 -20.34
N PHE A 128 0.64 6.63 -20.77
CA PHE A 128 1.75 7.51 -21.13
C PHE A 128 2.02 7.37 -22.62
N ASP A 129 1.88 8.47 -23.36
CA ASP A 129 2.20 8.56 -24.78
C ASP A 129 3.11 9.77 -24.98
N ASN A 130 4.39 9.49 -25.20
CA ASN A 130 5.44 10.49 -25.34
C ASN A 130 5.46 11.57 -24.23
N LEU A 131 5.18 11.17 -22.99
CA LEU A 131 5.30 12.08 -21.84
C LEU A 131 6.77 12.49 -21.67
N GLU A 132 7.05 13.77 -21.78
CA GLU A 132 8.39 14.31 -21.59
C GLU A 132 8.60 14.81 -20.17
N ILE A 133 9.65 14.32 -19.50
CA ILE A 133 10.01 14.72 -18.15
C ILE A 133 11.46 15.23 -18.14
N PRO A 134 11.75 16.38 -17.50
CA PRO A 134 13.13 16.87 -17.37
C PRO A 134 14.06 15.86 -16.67
N GLU A 135 15.33 15.82 -17.04
CA GLU A 135 16.34 14.95 -16.42
C GLU A 135 16.46 15.18 -14.91
N GLU A 136 16.33 16.41 -14.43
CA GLU A 136 16.42 16.76 -13.01
C GLU A 136 15.31 16.15 -12.13
N ASN A 137 14.27 15.58 -12.74
CA ASN A 137 13.21 14.88 -12.04
C ASN A 137 13.56 13.40 -11.76
N LEU A 138 14.65 12.86 -12.33
CA LEU A 138 15.19 11.57 -11.95
C LEU A 138 15.65 11.62 -10.48
N ILE A 139 15.15 10.72 -9.64
CA ILE A 139 15.55 10.64 -8.23
C ILE A 139 16.70 9.64 -8.12
N GLY A 140 17.84 10.13 -7.64
CA GLY A 140 19.06 9.33 -7.49
C GLY A 140 19.69 8.97 -8.84
N GLU A 141 20.23 7.77 -8.94
CA GLU A 141 20.93 7.28 -10.14
C GLU A 141 20.01 6.52 -11.09
N GLU A 142 20.24 6.67 -12.40
CA GLU A 142 19.53 5.92 -13.43
C GLU A 142 19.75 4.41 -13.25
N GLY A 143 18.68 3.62 -13.35
CA GLY A 143 18.72 2.16 -13.22
C GLY A 143 18.65 1.62 -11.79
N MET A 144 18.69 2.51 -10.78
CA MET A 144 18.67 2.16 -9.36
C MET A 144 17.31 2.34 -8.68
N GLY A 145 16.30 2.82 -9.41
CA GLY A 145 14.96 3.14 -8.90
C GLY A 145 14.26 1.99 -8.18
N PHE A 146 14.46 0.73 -8.61
CA PHE A 146 13.88 -0.41 -7.90
C PHE A 146 14.53 -0.64 -6.54
N HIS A 147 15.84 -0.42 -6.38
CA HIS A 147 16.47 -0.47 -5.05
C HIS A 147 15.93 0.63 -4.14
N TYR A 148 15.75 1.84 -4.68
CA TYR A 148 15.28 2.99 -3.91
C TYR A 148 13.86 2.83 -3.36
N ILE A 149 12.95 2.15 -4.08
CA ILE A 149 11.61 1.88 -3.53
C ILE A 149 11.62 0.84 -2.41
N LEU A 150 12.54 -0.13 -2.45
CA LEU A 150 12.61 -1.21 -1.45
C LEU A 150 12.88 -0.65 -0.04
N ASP A 151 13.65 0.44 0.06
CA ASP A 151 13.91 1.17 1.31
C ASP A 151 12.63 1.66 2.00
N GLY A 152 11.56 1.89 1.24
CA GLY A 152 10.26 2.34 1.73
C GLY A 152 9.28 1.21 2.08
N LEU A 153 9.44 0.01 1.52
CA LEU A 153 8.39 -1.02 1.57
C LEU A 153 8.16 -1.60 2.97
N ASN A 154 9.20 -1.74 3.80
CA ASN A 154 9.01 -2.23 5.17
C ASN A 154 8.25 -1.21 6.04
N ALA A 155 8.51 0.08 5.83
CA ALA A 155 7.75 1.15 6.47
C ALA A 155 6.30 1.16 5.99
N GLU A 156 6.06 0.99 4.68
CA GLU A 156 4.71 0.87 4.10
C GLU A 156 3.94 -0.30 4.72
N ARG A 157 4.53 -1.50 4.78
CA ARG A 157 3.91 -2.68 5.39
C ARG A 157 3.51 -2.44 6.84
N THR A 158 4.38 -1.77 7.61
CA THR A 158 4.14 -1.47 9.02
C THR A 158 3.05 -0.42 9.20
N LEU A 159 3.01 0.59 8.30
CA LEU A 159 1.95 1.60 8.27
C LEU A 159 0.58 0.95 7.97
N ILE A 160 0.51 0.08 6.95
CA ILE A 160 -0.73 -0.64 6.60
C ILE A 160 -1.16 -1.57 7.73
N ALA A 161 -0.21 -2.23 8.43
CA ALA A 161 -0.55 -2.99 9.62
C ALA A 161 -1.23 -2.10 10.68
N ALA A 162 -0.76 -0.87 10.87
CA ALA A 162 -1.38 0.10 11.76
C ALA A 162 -2.82 0.46 11.35
N GLU A 163 -3.07 0.67 10.05
CA GLU A 163 -4.43 0.91 9.53
C GLU A 163 -5.36 -0.28 9.82
N CYS A 164 -4.93 -1.49 9.49
CA CYS A 164 -5.68 -2.72 9.79
C CYS A 164 -6.02 -2.84 11.28
N ILE A 165 -5.06 -2.56 12.17
CA ILE A 165 -5.28 -2.61 13.63
C ILE A 165 -6.34 -1.59 14.05
N GLY A 166 -6.29 -0.37 13.50
CA GLY A 166 -7.31 0.65 13.75
C GLY A 166 -8.71 0.22 13.31
N ASP A 167 -8.83 -0.35 12.10
CA ASP A 167 -10.08 -0.92 11.62
C ASP A 167 -10.55 -2.09 12.50
N GLY A 168 -9.63 -2.96 12.93
CA GLY A 168 -9.91 -4.05 13.87
C GLY A 168 -10.53 -3.56 15.17
N TYR A 169 -9.92 -2.55 15.82
CA TYR A 169 -10.50 -1.95 17.02
C TYR A 169 -11.86 -1.31 16.77
N TRP A 170 -12.02 -0.64 15.63
CA TRP A 170 -13.31 -0.04 15.26
C TRP A 170 -14.40 -1.10 15.14
N PHE A 171 -14.15 -2.21 14.44
CA PHE A 171 -15.13 -3.29 14.34
C PHE A 171 -15.46 -3.91 15.69
N ILE A 172 -14.46 -4.14 16.54
CA ILE A 172 -14.64 -4.68 17.89
C ILE A 172 -15.49 -3.75 18.76
N ASP A 173 -15.24 -2.43 18.74
CA ASP A 173 -16.08 -1.45 19.43
C ASP A 173 -17.54 -1.51 18.94
N ARG A 174 -17.73 -1.47 17.63
CA ARG A 174 -19.07 -1.47 17.02
C ARG A 174 -19.86 -2.73 17.39
N VAL A 175 -19.26 -3.91 17.23
CA VAL A 175 -19.94 -5.19 17.50
C VAL A 175 -20.17 -5.40 18.98
N THR A 176 -19.24 -5.00 19.85
CA THR A 176 -19.41 -5.15 21.30
C THR A 176 -20.57 -4.28 21.79
N ARG A 177 -20.60 -2.99 21.42
CA ARG A 177 -21.72 -2.11 21.78
C ARG A 177 -23.06 -2.67 21.28
N TYR A 178 -23.13 -3.01 19.99
CA TYR A 178 -24.37 -3.51 19.40
C TYR A 178 -24.85 -4.80 20.07
N THR A 179 -23.96 -5.75 20.34
CA THR A 179 -24.34 -7.04 20.95
C THR A 179 -24.71 -6.92 22.43
N CYS A 180 -24.18 -5.93 23.14
CA CYS A 180 -24.57 -5.61 24.52
C CYS A 180 -25.94 -4.92 24.61
N GLU A 181 -26.36 -4.20 23.58
CA GLU A 181 -27.63 -3.45 23.56
C GLU A 181 -28.76 -4.22 22.86
N ARG A 182 -28.45 -4.97 21.80
CA ARG A 182 -29.44 -5.66 20.99
C ARG A 182 -30.06 -6.82 21.75
N GLU A 183 -31.37 -6.75 21.99
CA GLU A 183 -32.11 -7.84 22.63
C GLU A 183 -32.81 -8.74 21.60
N VAL A 184 -32.63 -10.05 21.77
CA VAL A 184 -33.38 -11.10 21.08
C VAL A 184 -33.63 -12.21 22.08
N PHE A 185 -34.83 -12.80 22.06
CA PHE A 185 -35.28 -13.76 23.07
C PHE A 185 -35.22 -13.20 24.51
N GLY A 186 -35.53 -11.90 24.68
CA GLY A 186 -35.71 -11.26 25.98
C GLY A 186 -34.44 -10.91 26.76
N ARG A 187 -33.26 -10.95 26.12
CA ARG A 187 -31.98 -10.54 26.71
C ARG A 187 -30.98 -10.07 25.64
N PRO A 188 -29.93 -9.32 26.02
CA PRO A 188 -28.84 -8.97 25.11
C PRO A 188 -28.22 -10.18 24.40
N ILE A 189 -28.01 -10.09 23.09
CA ILE A 189 -27.43 -11.18 22.29
C ILE A 189 -25.98 -11.47 22.69
N GLY A 190 -25.26 -10.49 23.24
CA GLY A 190 -23.91 -10.63 23.78
C GLY A 190 -23.79 -11.56 25.00
N GLN A 191 -24.90 -12.05 25.56
CA GLN A 191 -24.88 -13.12 26.57
C GLN A 191 -24.65 -14.51 25.97
N ASN A 192 -24.83 -14.68 24.65
CA ASN A 192 -24.68 -15.97 24.01
C ASN A 192 -23.20 -16.22 23.68
N GLN A 193 -22.64 -17.34 24.14
CA GLN A 193 -21.23 -17.70 23.91
C GLN A 193 -20.87 -17.76 22.42
N GLY A 194 -21.80 -18.21 21.55
CA GLY A 194 -21.61 -18.20 20.10
C GLY A 194 -21.45 -16.80 19.49
N VAL A 195 -21.84 -15.74 20.21
CA VAL A 195 -21.58 -14.33 19.86
C VAL A 195 -20.29 -13.84 20.52
N GLN A 196 -20.06 -14.18 21.79
CA GLN A 196 -18.88 -13.75 22.55
C GLN A 196 -17.57 -14.28 21.97
N PHE A 197 -17.49 -15.58 21.64
CA PHE A 197 -16.23 -16.23 21.30
C PHE A 197 -15.58 -15.66 20.04
N PRO A 198 -16.29 -15.46 18.90
CA PRO A 198 -15.65 -14.91 17.71
C PRO A 198 -15.20 -13.45 17.89
N ILE A 199 -15.93 -12.65 18.67
CA ILE A 199 -15.54 -11.27 19.00
C ILE A 199 -14.27 -11.27 19.86
N ALA A 200 -14.21 -12.13 20.88
CA ALA A 200 -13.06 -12.26 21.76
C ALA A 200 -11.81 -12.77 21.01
N GLU A 201 -11.97 -13.77 20.15
CA GLU A 201 -10.88 -14.31 19.33
C GLU A 201 -10.34 -13.25 18.36
N ALA A 202 -11.23 -12.50 17.70
CA ALA A 202 -10.84 -11.40 16.83
C ALA A 202 -10.07 -10.31 17.61
N PHE A 203 -10.52 -9.94 18.81
CA PHE A 203 -9.82 -8.97 19.66
C PHE A 203 -8.42 -9.46 20.06
N ILE A 204 -8.28 -10.72 20.48
CA ILE A 204 -6.97 -11.33 20.77
C ILE A 204 -6.05 -11.25 19.54
N GLY A 205 -6.59 -11.53 18.35
CA GLY A 205 -5.87 -11.40 17.09
C GLY A 205 -5.37 -9.99 16.81
N VAL A 206 -6.20 -8.97 17.07
CA VAL A 206 -5.83 -7.54 16.89
C VAL A 206 -4.71 -7.15 17.86
N GLU A 207 -4.81 -7.53 19.13
CA GLU A 207 -3.78 -7.26 20.14
C GLU A 207 -2.44 -7.92 19.75
N ALA A 208 -2.46 -9.19 19.34
CA ALA A 208 -1.26 -9.90 18.90
C ALA A 208 -0.61 -9.23 17.67
N ALA A 209 -1.42 -8.80 16.71
CA ALA A 209 -0.93 -8.07 15.54
C ALA A 209 -0.32 -6.71 15.93
N ASN A 210 -0.91 -6.03 16.91
CA ASN A 210 -0.45 -4.72 17.39
C ASN A 210 0.92 -4.80 18.06
N LEU A 211 1.16 -5.83 18.87
CA LEU A 211 2.48 -6.11 19.44
C LEU A 211 3.53 -6.34 18.34
N MET A 212 3.20 -7.13 17.32
CA MET A 212 4.12 -7.38 16.20
C MET A 212 4.40 -6.10 15.39
N ARG A 213 3.39 -5.25 15.17
CA ARG A 213 3.57 -3.93 14.53
C ARG A 213 4.57 -3.08 15.30
N PHE A 214 4.41 -2.94 16.62
CA PHE A 214 5.36 -2.17 17.43
C PHE A 214 6.76 -2.75 17.39
N LYS A 215 6.90 -4.08 17.34
CA LYS A 215 8.22 -4.69 17.16
C LYS A 215 8.86 -4.33 15.82
N ALA A 216 8.07 -4.30 14.74
CA ALA A 216 8.54 -3.86 13.43
C ALA A 216 8.97 -2.37 13.44
N CYS A 217 8.17 -1.50 14.07
CA CYS A 217 8.51 -0.07 14.24
C CYS A 217 9.82 0.10 15.02
N GLU A 218 9.96 -0.56 16.17
CA GLU A 218 11.16 -0.47 17.02
C GLU A 218 12.43 -0.80 16.23
N LEU A 219 12.41 -1.91 15.48
CA LEU A 219 13.55 -2.31 14.66
C LEU A 219 13.82 -1.33 13.53
N PHE A 220 12.76 -0.80 12.89
CA PHE A 220 12.88 0.19 11.83
C PHE A 220 13.53 1.49 12.34
N ASP A 221 13.09 1.99 13.50
CA ASP A 221 13.60 3.22 14.11
C ASP A 221 15.06 3.07 14.57
N GLN A 222 15.43 1.88 15.04
CA GLN A 222 16.82 1.51 15.36
C GLN A 222 17.70 1.27 14.12
N LYS A 223 17.14 1.37 12.91
CA LYS A 223 17.82 1.08 11.64
C LYS A 223 18.33 -0.36 11.55
N LEU A 224 17.65 -1.29 12.23
CA LEU A 224 17.91 -2.72 12.16
C LEU A 224 17.07 -3.37 11.06
N SER A 225 17.47 -4.59 10.66
CA SER A 225 16.66 -5.38 9.73
C SER A 225 15.30 -5.70 10.37
N CYS A 226 14.22 -5.30 9.69
CA CYS A 226 12.84 -5.46 10.14
C CYS A 226 11.96 -6.19 9.13
N GLY A 227 12.55 -6.77 8.07
CA GLY A 227 11.81 -7.39 6.96
C GLY A 227 10.86 -8.50 7.42
N ALA A 228 11.32 -9.38 8.31
CA ALA A 228 10.50 -10.44 8.88
C ALA A 228 9.34 -9.89 9.71
N GLN A 229 9.62 -8.94 10.61
CA GLN A 229 8.62 -8.36 11.52
C GLN A 229 7.60 -7.51 10.77
N ALA A 230 8.00 -6.73 9.77
CA ALA A 230 7.08 -5.95 8.94
C ALA A 230 6.13 -6.86 8.14
N ASN A 231 6.63 -7.98 7.60
CA ASN A 231 5.82 -8.98 6.93
C ASN A 231 4.84 -9.67 7.90
N MET A 232 5.33 -10.17 9.04
CA MET A 232 4.48 -10.79 10.06
C MET A 232 3.41 -9.82 10.59
N ALA A 233 3.78 -8.56 10.87
CA ALA A 233 2.85 -7.53 11.32
C ALA A 233 1.74 -7.31 10.30
N LYS A 234 2.09 -7.11 9.02
CA LYS A 234 1.10 -6.90 7.96
C LYS A 234 0.20 -8.11 7.77
N TYR A 235 0.74 -9.33 7.82
CA TYR A 235 -0.05 -10.56 7.70
C TYR A 235 -1.03 -10.72 8.86
N LEU A 236 -0.54 -10.64 10.10
CA LEU A 236 -1.35 -10.77 11.30
C LEU A 236 -2.43 -9.70 11.37
N ALA A 237 -2.09 -8.45 11.10
CA ALA A 237 -3.03 -7.34 11.15
C ALA A 237 -4.12 -7.44 10.07
N ALA A 238 -3.75 -7.80 8.83
CA ALA A 238 -4.74 -8.03 7.77
C ALA A 238 -5.71 -9.16 8.14
N LYS A 239 -5.20 -10.29 8.65
CA LYS A 239 -6.04 -11.41 9.10
C LYS A 239 -6.94 -11.00 10.27
N ALA A 240 -6.39 -10.40 11.31
CA ALA A 240 -7.14 -10.02 12.50
C ALA A 240 -8.26 -9.01 12.21
N SER A 241 -7.97 -7.99 11.41
CA SER A 241 -8.99 -7.01 10.98
C SER A 241 -10.10 -7.65 10.15
N TRP A 242 -9.76 -8.61 9.29
CA TRP A 242 -10.74 -9.37 8.51
C TRP A 242 -11.67 -10.19 9.40
N GLU A 243 -11.14 -10.89 10.41
CA GLU A 243 -11.98 -11.64 11.36
C GLU A 243 -12.85 -10.72 12.23
N ALA A 244 -12.31 -9.58 12.67
CA ALA A 244 -13.11 -8.56 13.36
C ALA A 244 -14.24 -8.02 12.48
N ALA A 245 -13.98 -7.78 11.20
CA ALA A 245 -14.97 -7.34 10.22
C ALA A 245 -16.06 -8.41 10.01
N ASN A 246 -15.69 -9.69 9.88
CA ASN A 246 -16.63 -10.80 9.75
C ASN A 246 -17.53 -10.91 10.98
N ALA A 247 -16.97 -10.91 12.19
CA ALA A 247 -17.74 -10.95 13.42
C ALA A 247 -18.71 -9.75 13.52
N CYS A 248 -18.22 -8.55 13.18
CA CYS A 248 -19.04 -7.34 13.23
C CYS A 248 -20.21 -7.38 12.25
N LEU A 249 -19.96 -7.74 10.98
CA LEU A 249 -21.01 -7.91 9.98
C LEU A 249 -22.02 -8.98 10.40
N GLN A 250 -21.53 -10.16 10.82
CA GLN A 250 -22.36 -11.31 11.16
C GLN A 250 -23.33 -11.01 12.31
N PHE A 251 -22.87 -10.35 13.37
CA PHE A 251 -23.69 -10.12 14.57
C PHE A 251 -24.55 -8.86 14.52
N HIS A 252 -24.28 -7.94 13.59
CA HIS A 252 -25.27 -6.89 13.24
C HIS A 252 -26.41 -7.44 12.37
N GLY A 253 -26.27 -8.64 11.79
CA GLY A 253 -27.27 -9.24 10.92
C GLY A 253 -27.58 -8.33 9.73
N GLY A 254 -28.87 -8.12 9.43
CA GLY A 254 -29.29 -7.23 8.35
C GLY A 254 -28.76 -5.80 8.45
N TYR A 255 -28.56 -5.28 9.67
CA TYR A 255 -28.02 -3.92 9.85
C TYR A 255 -26.53 -3.81 9.50
N GLY A 256 -25.80 -4.92 9.46
CA GLY A 256 -24.42 -4.93 8.98
C GLY A 256 -24.31 -4.53 7.50
N PHE A 257 -25.37 -4.76 6.72
CA PHE A 257 -25.45 -4.41 5.29
C PHE A 257 -26.05 -3.02 5.04
N ALA A 258 -26.58 -2.37 6.06
CA ALA A 258 -27.19 -1.05 5.92
C ALA A 258 -26.13 0.05 5.97
N CYS A 259 -26.14 0.95 4.99
CA CYS A 259 -25.19 2.06 4.90
C CYS A 259 -25.19 2.98 6.13
N GLU A 260 -26.32 3.06 6.84
CA GLU A 260 -26.46 3.85 8.09
C GLU A 260 -25.50 3.40 9.21
N TYR A 261 -25.05 2.14 9.19
CA TYR A 261 -24.17 1.58 10.21
C TYR A 261 -22.68 1.67 9.88
N ASP A 262 -22.34 2.03 8.63
CA ASP A 262 -20.97 2.08 8.07
C ASP A 262 -20.19 0.75 8.04
N ILE A 263 -20.77 -0.35 8.53
CA ILE A 263 -20.08 -1.65 8.63
C ILE A 263 -19.79 -2.20 7.23
N GLU A 264 -20.77 -2.20 6.32
CA GLU A 264 -20.58 -2.64 4.94
C GLU A 264 -19.43 -1.90 4.25
N ARG A 265 -19.34 -0.57 4.48
CA ARG A 265 -18.33 0.29 3.88
C ARG A 265 -16.95 -0.10 4.37
N LYS A 266 -16.77 -0.21 5.69
CA LYS A 266 -15.51 -0.59 6.31
C LYS A 266 -15.12 -2.05 6.00
N PHE A 267 -16.10 -2.94 5.89
CA PHE A 267 -15.89 -4.35 5.53
C PHE A 267 -15.27 -4.48 4.14
N ARG A 268 -15.79 -3.71 3.16
CA ARG A 268 -15.23 -3.61 1.81
C ARG A 268 -13.77 -3.12 1.83
N GLU A 269 -13.47 -2.07 2.60
CA GLU A 269 -12.09 -1.55 2.75
C GLU A 269 -11.14 -2.61 3.30
N THR A 270 -11.56 -3.35 4.34
CA THR A 270 -10.72 -4.36 5.01
C THR A 270 -10.31 -5.51 4.10
N ARG A 271 -11.15 -5.86 3.11
CA ARG A 271 -10.84 -6.93 2.16
C ARG A 271 -9.59 -6.65 1.31
N LEU A 272 -9.26 -5.37 1.09
CA LEU A 272 -8.09 -4.95 0.31
C LEU A 272 -6.78 -5.38 0.98
N TYR A 273 -6.72 -5.33 2.31
CA TYR A 273 -5.50 -5.64 3.06
C TYR A 273 -5.04 -7.09 2.93
N GLN A 274 -5.91 -7.99 2.45
CA GLN A 274 -5.52 -9.36 2.10
C GLN A 274 -4.68 -9.43 0.80
N VAL A 275 -4.77 -8.41 -0.06
CA VAL A 275 -4.17 -8.39 -1.40
C VAL A 275 -3.03 -7.37 -1.51
N ALA A 276 -3.22 -6.17 -0.98
CA ALA A 276 -2.29 -5.05 -1.11
C ALA A 276 -1.69 -4.63 0.25
N PRO A 277 -0.53 -3.94 0.29
CA PRO A 277 0.38 -3.67 -0.84
C PRO A 277 1.21 -4.90 -1.24
N ILE A 278 1.13 -5.97 -0.46
CA ILE A 278 1.72 -7.28 -0.75
C ILE A 278 0.71 -8.37 -0.42
N SER A 279 0.52 -9.34 -1.32
CA SER A 279 -0.37 -10.48 -1.10
C SER A 279 0.07 -11.26 0.14
N THR A 280 -0.89 -11.71 0.95
CA THR A 280 -0.60 -12.56 2.12
C THR A 280 0.15 -13.84 1.75
N ASN A 281 -0.03 -14.37 0.55
CA ASN A 281 0.73 -15.54 0.07
C ASN A 281 2.22 -15.22 -0.12
N LEU A 282 2.57 -14.03 -0.63
CA LEU A 282 3.97 -13.65 -0.80
C LEU A 282 4.66 -13.38 0.54
N ILE A 283 3.90 -12.91 1.53
CA ILE A 283 4.40 -12.83 2.89
C ILE A 283 4.75 -14.23 3.41
N LEU A 284 3.85 -15.20 3.23
CA LEU A 284 4.12 -16.59 3.62
C LEU A 284 5.34 -17.17 2.90
N SER A 285 5.48 -16.94 1.58
CA SER A 285 6.69 -17.30 0.83
C SER A 285 7.94 -16.66 1.43
N TYR A 286 7.90 -15.35 1.74
CA TYR A 286 9.04 -14.66 2.36
C TYR A 286 9.42 -15.28 3.71
N ILE A 287 8.44 -15.57 4.57
CA ILE A 287 8.71 -16.19 5.88
C ILE A 287 9.28 -17.60 5.70
N ALA A 288 8.69 -18.42 4.82
CA ALA A 288 9.17 -19.78 4.57
C ALA A 288 10.63 -19.79 4.07
N GLU A 289 10.95 -18.95 3.08
CA GLU A 289 12.24 -18.98 2.41
C GLU A 289 13.33 -18.21 3.16
N HIS A 290 13.03 -17.02 3.67
CA HIS A 290 14.04 -16.11 4.21
C HIS A 290 14.14 -16.11 5.74
N VAL A 291 13.14 -16.65 6.44
CA VAL A 291 13.14 -16.73 7.91
C VAL A 291 13.29 -18.17 8.38
N LEU A 292 12.57 -19.09 7.74
CA LEU A 292 12.61 -20.52 8.07
C LEU A 292 13.60 -21.31 7.19
N GLU A 293 14.26 -20.65 6.23
CA GLU A 293 15.29 -21.23 5.36
C GLU A 293 14.80 -22.47 4.57
N MET A 294 13.51 -22.54 4.28
CA MET A 294 12.93 -23.59 3.44
C MET A 294 13.33 -23.40 1.97
N PRO A 295 13.32 -24.47 1.15
CA PRO A 295 13.63 -24.36 -0.27
C PRO A 295 12.76 -23.33 -1.00
N ARG A 296 13.39 -22.57 -1.91
CA ARG A 296 12.77 -21.49 -2.66
C ARG A 296 11.62 -21.97 -3.56
N SER A 297 10.50 -21.25 -3.54
CA SER A 297 9.27 -21.59 -4.26
C SER A 297 9.17 -21.01 -5.67
N PHE A 298 9.81 -19.85 -5.98
CA PHE A 298 9.93 -19.28 -7.34
C PHE A 298 11.00 -18.17 -7.48
#